data_AF-A0A3B8LPT9-F1
#
_entry.id   AF-A0A3B8LPT9-F1
#
_cell.length_a   1.000
_cell.length_b   1.000
_cell.length_c   1.000
_cell.angle_alpha   90.00
_cell.angle_beta   90.00
_cell.angle_gamma   90.00
#
_symmetry.space_group_name_H-M   'P 1'
#
loop_
_entity.id
_entity.type
_entity.pdbx_description
1 polymer ?
#
loop_
_entity_poly.entity_id
_entity_poly.type
_entity_poly.pdbx_seq_one_letter_code
_entity_poly.pdbx_strand_id
1 'polypeptide(L)'
;MEKLKRKRRWLYKKMLGVRKSWFGFVANEEVSLAKKYKAIVIREKLTLKPIEKESIEYKGKAFNKMLSNGARGTYENISGQKLEFWGIGEYGVGAWYTSSTCIKHGLVDKQMRKSQESFVCPLCAKEKNADMNAADVLANYFGLKAIDL
;
A
#
# COMPACT_ATOMS: atom_id res chain seq x y z
N MET A 1 -17.19 36.25 4.83
CA MET A 1 -17.06 34.81 5.22
C MET A 1 -17.46 33.82 4.11
N GLU A 2 -18.57 34.02 3.40
CA GLU A 2 -19.09 33.08 2.38
C GLU A 2 -18.16 32.89 1.16
N LYS A 3 -17.56 33.98 0.66
CA LYS A 3 -16.59 33.96 -0.46
C LYS A 3 -15.37 33.08 -0.17
N LEU A 4 -14.86 33.11 1.08
CA LEU A 4 -13.74 32.28 1.52
C LEU A 4 -14.13 30.80 1.63
N LYS A 5 -15.32 30.50 2.18
CA LYS A 5 -15.85 29.13 2.22
C LYS A 5 -16.01 28.55 0.81
N ARG A 6 -16.51 29.33 -0.14
CA ARG A 6 -16.65 28.93 -1.55
C ARG A 6 -15.30 28.66 -2.21
N LYS A 7 -14.33 29.58 -2.07
CA LYS A 7 -12.95 29.40 -2.58
C LYS A 7 -12.31 28.14 -2.02
N ARG A 8 -12.47 27.90 -0.71
CA ARG A 8 -11.99 26.69 -0.04
C ARG A 8 -12.58 25.42 -0.65
N ARG A 9 -13.91 25.34 -0.81
CA ARG A 9 -14.57 24.17 -1.42
C ARG A 9 -14.08 23.89 -2.84
N TRP A 10 -13.90 24.95 -3.64
CA TRP A 10 -13.38 24.83 -5.00
C TRP A 10 -11.95 24.27 -5.03
N LEU A 11 -11.05 24.76 -4.16
CA LEU A 11 -9.68 24.24 -4.03
C LEU A 11 -9.68 22.75 -3.65
N TYR A 12 -10.49 22.35 -2.66
CA TYR A 12 -10.62 20.94 -2.29
C TYR A 12 -11.10 20.07 -3.46
N LYS A 13 -12.09 20.53 -4.25
CA LYS A 13 -12.53 19.80 -5.45
C LYS A 13 -11.40 19.67 -6.48
N LYS A 14 -10.62 20.71 -6.72
CA LYS A 14 -9.46 20.67 -7.63
C LYS A 14 -8.40 19.68 -7.15
N MET A 15 -8.04 19.73 -5.87
CA MET A 15 -7.08 18.77 -5.27
C MET A 15 -7.57 17.33 -5.39
N LEU A 16 -8.86 17.08 -5.15
CA LEU A 16 -9.45 15.74 -5.32
C LEU A 16 -9.42 15.28 -6.78
N GLY A 17 -9.68 16.18 -7.74
CA GLY A 17 -9.59 15.88 -9.17
C GLY A 17 -8.17 15.48 -9.59
N VAL A 18 -7.16 16.25 -9.19
CA VAL A 18 -5.74 15.93 -9.45
C VAL A 18 -5.38 14.57 -8.87
N ARG A 19 -5.77 14.30 -7.62
CA ARG A 19 -5.51 13.03 -6.94
C ARG A 19 -6.16 11.85 -7.68
N LYS A 20 -7.44 11.96 -8.06
CA LYS A 20 -8.14 10.91 -8.82
C LYS A 20 -7.49 10.66 -10.18
N SER A 21 -7.07 11.72 -10.87
CA SER A 21 -6.34 11.59 -12.14
C SER A 21 -5.03 10.81 -11.95
N TRP A 22 -4.24 11.17 -10.94
CA TRP A 22 -3.00 10.46 -10.61
C TRP A 22 -3.23 8.98 -10.28
N PHE A 23 -4.23 8.66 -9.46
CA PHE A 23 -4.59 7.27 -9.16
C PHE A 23 -5.05 6.51 -10.39
N GLY A 24 -5.80 7.16 -11.28
CA GLY A 24 -6.18 6.59 -12.56
C GLY A 24 -4.97 6.25 -13.42
N PHE A 25 -3.97 7.13 -13.47
CA PHE A 25 -2.70 6.90 -14.16
C PHE A 25 -1.93 5.72 -13.57
N VAL A 26 -1.66 5.72 -12.26
CA VAL A 26 -0.92 4.65 -11.59
C VAL A 26 -1.62 3.29 -11.76
N ALA A 27 -2.95 3.24 -11.67
CA ALA A 27 -3.71 2.01 -11.90
C ALA A 27 -3.63 1.51 -13.35
N ASN A 28 -3.47 2.40 -14.34
CA ASN A 28 -3.23 1.98 -15.72
C ASN A 28 -1.84 1.37 -15.91
N GLU A 29 -0.82 1.96 -15.27
CA GLU A 29 0.53 1.40 -15.30
C GLU A 29 0.58 0.01 -14.65
N GLU A 30 -0.12 -0.16 -13.52
CA GLU A 30 -0.26 -1.46 -12.86
C GLU A 30 -0.91 -2.51 -13.77
N VAL A 31 -2.02 -2.15 -14.44
CA VAL A 31 -2.65 -3.01 -15.45
C VAL A 31 -1.69 -3.34 -16.59
N SER A 32 -0.95 -2.35 -17.09
CA SER A 32 0.01 -2.53 -18.19
C SER A 32 1.10 -3.53 -17.81
N LEU A 33 1.67 -3.39 -16.61
CA LEU A 33 2.69 -4.30 -16.07
C LEU A 33 2.12 -5.71 -15.88
N ALA A 34 0.93 -5.83 -15.27
CA ALA A 34 0.30 -7.13 -15.05
C ALA A 34 0.04 -7.86 -16.37
N LYS A 35 -0.46 -7.17 -17.41
CA LYS A 35 -0.62 -7.73 -18.75
C LYS A 35 0.70 -8.15 -19.38
N LYS A 36 1.71 -7.28 -19.31
CA LYS A 36 3.05 -7.53 -19.89
C LYS A 36 3.68 -8.81 -19.33
N TYR A 37 3.58 -9.00 -18.01
CA TYR A 37 4.20 -10.13 -17.32
C TYR A 37 3.26 -11.32 -17.10
N LYS A 38 2.01 -11.25 -17.59
CA LYS A 38 0.96 -12.25 -17.33
C LYS A 38 0.84 -12.57 -15.83
N ALA A 39 0.86 -11.51 -15.02
CA ALA A 39 0.93 -11.58 -13.57
C ALA A 39 -0.42 -11.25 -12.93
N ILE A 40 -0.61 -11.76 -11.72
CA ILE A 40 -1.64 -11.26 -10.79
C ILE A 40 -1.06 -10.10 -9.97
N VAL A 41 -1.95 -9.27 -9.42
CA VAL A 41 -1.56 -8.18 -8.52
C VAL A 41 -1.71 -8.64 -7.07
N ILE A 42 -0.64 -8.52 -6.29
CA ILE A 42 -0.64 -8.87 -4.87
C ILE A 42 -0.49 -7.58 -4.06
N ARG A 43 -1.36 -7.39 -3.06
CA ARG A 43 -1.34 -6.21 -2.19
C ARG A 43 -1.36 -6.56 -0.72
N GLU A 44 -0.85 -5.65 0.09
CA GLU A 44 -1.06 -5.68 1.54
C GLU A 44 -2.51 -5.36 1.89
N LYS A 45 -3.15 -6.24 2.65
CA LYS A 45 -4.42 -5.99 3.31
C LYS A 45 -4.16 -5.34 4.67
N LEU A 46 -4.03 -4.02 4.66
CA LEU A 46 -3.92 -3.23 5.89
C LEU A 46 -5.30 -2.72 6.28
N THR A 47 -5.94 -3.39 7.25
CA THR A 47 -7.21 -2.93 7.83
C THR A 47 -6.96 -1.72 8.73
N LEU A 48 -6.77 -0.55 8.14
CA LEU A 48 -6.54 0.68 8.90
C LEU A 48 -7.88 1.39 9.12
N LYS A 49 -8.50 1.13 10.26
CA LYS A 49 -9.68 1.89 10.71
C LYS A 49 -9.23 3.06 11.59
N PRO A 50 -9.87 4.25 11.49
CA PRO A 50 -9.69 5.29 12.49
C PRO A 50 -9.95 4.73 13.88
N ILE A 51 -9.04 4.97 14.82
CA ILE A 51 -9.15 4.46 16.18
C ILE A 51 -10.01 5.42 16.99
N GLU A 52 -10.98 4.93 17.75
CA GLU A 52 -11.80 5.78 18.61
C GLU A 52 -10.94 6.54 19.62
N LYS A 53 -11.31 7.77 19.96
CA LYS A 53 -10.44 8.64 20.77
C LYS A 53 -10.24 8.11 22.18
N GLU A 54 -11.25 7.38 22.66
CA GLU A 54 -11.36 6.80 23.99
C GLU A 54 -10.58 5.48 24.09
N SER A 55 -10.10 4.93 22.97
CA SER A 55 -9.27 3.73 22.95
C SER A 55 -7.85 4.02 23.43
N ILE A 56 -7.29 3.08 24.20
CA ILE A 56 -5.86 3.05 24.59
C ILE A 56 -4.92 3.04 23.37
N GLU A 57 -5.39 2.54 22.23
CA GLU A 57 -4.62 2.48 20.99
C GLU A 57 -4.64 3.80 20.21
N TYR A 58 -5.32 4.84 20.69
CA TYR A 58 -5.47 6.11 19.98
C TYR A 58 -4.13 6.84 19.82
N LYS A 59 -3.64 6.91 18.58
CA LYS A 59 -2.37 7.56 18.23
C LYS A 59 -2.50 9.06 17.88
N GLY A 60 -3.61 9.69 18.27
CA GLY A 60 -3.81 11.13 18.09
C GLY A 60 -4.58 11.55 16.82
N LYS A 61 -5.04 12.81 16.83
CA LYS A 61 -5.93 13.39 15.81
C LYS A 61 -5.28 13.50 14.44
N ALA A 62 -3.98 13.78 14.40
CA ALA A 62 -3.21 13.86 13.16
C ALA A 62 -3.09 12.49 12.48
N PHE A 63 -2.82 11.44 13.25
CA PHE A 63 -2.76 10.06 12.77
C PHE A 63 -4.12 9.60 12.26
N ASN A 64 -5.20 9.83 13.01
CA ASN A 64 -6.55 9.53 12.54
C ASN A 64 -6.95 10.34 11.30
N LYS A 65 -6.50 11.59 11.16
CA LYS A 65 -6.71 12.38 9.94
C LYS A 65 -5.92 11.83 8.75
N MET A 66 -4.72 11.30 8.99
CA MET A 66 -3.93 10.60 7.98
C MET A 66 -4.62 9.29 7.54
N LEU A 67 -5.15 8.51 8.48
CA LEU A 67 -5.95 7.32 8.21
C LEU A 67 -7.25 7.65 7.48
N SER A 68 -7.97 8.68 7.93
CA SER A 68 -9.20 9.16 7.30
C SER A 68 -8.96 9.85 5.96
N ASN A 69 -7.73 10.24 5.65
CA ASN A 69 -7.39 10.90 4.39
C ASN A 69 -7.51 9.98 3.16
N GLY A 70 -7.90 8.71 3.35
CA GLY A 70 -8.69 7.89 2.41
C GLY A 70 -8.09 7.62 1.03
N ALA A 71 -6.89 8.12 0.78
CA ALA A 71 -6.17 8.06 -0.49
C ALA A 71 -5.94 6.60 -0.91
N ARG A 72 -5.52 5.76 0.04
CA ARG A 72 -5.29 4.34 -0.17
C ARG A 72 -6.55 3.60 -0.58
N GLY A 73 -7.62 3.64 0.23
CA GLY A 73 -8.87 2.95 -0.11
C GLY A 73 -9.50 3.47 -1.40
N THR A 74 -9.35 4.77 -1.70
CA THR A 74 -9.76 5.33 -2.99
C THR A 74 -8.96 4.73 -4.15
N TYR A 75 -7.64 4.61 -4.00
CA TYR A 75 -6.77 4.01 -4.99
C TYR A 75 -7.04 2.50 -5.16
N GLU A 76 -7.18 1.76 -4.06
CA GLU A 76 -7.51 0.32 -4.07
C GLU A 76 -8.81 0.07 -4.83
N ASN A 77 -9.86 0.87 -4.59
CA ASN A 77 -11.10 0.77 -5.35
C ASN A 77 -10.92 1.08 -6.84
N ILE A 78 -10.22 2.16 -7.18
CA ILE A 78 -9.99 2.55 -8.59
C ILE A 78 -9.19 1.47 -9.30
N SER A 79 -8.15 0.93 -8.66
CA SER A 79 -7.30 -0.06 -9.29
C SER A 79 -7.97 -1.43 -9.37
N GLY A 80 -8.63 -1.89 -8.30
CA GLY A 80 -9.40 -3.13 -8.29
C GLY A 80 -10.45 -3.19 -9.39
N GLN A 81 -11.24 -2.11 -9.58
CA GLN A 81 -12.21 -2.02 -10.68
C GLN A 81 -11.56 -2.15 -12.06
N LYS A 82 -10.35 -1.62 -12.26
CA LYS A 82 -9.64 -1.74 -13.53
C LYS A 82 -9.08 -3.14 -13.74
N LEU A 83 -8.51 -3.74 -12.69
CA LEU A 83 -8.01 -5.11 -12.75
C LEU A 83 -9.14 -6.07 -13.09
N GLU A 84 -10.29 -5.94 -12.41
CA GLU A 84 -11.51 -6.70 -12.67
C GLU A 84 -11.99 -6.52 -14.12
N PHE A 85 -12.08 -5.27 -14.61
CA PHE A 85 -12.46 -4.98 -15.99
C PHE A 85 -11.57 -5.69 -17.03
N TRP A 86 -10.29 -5.84 -16.73
CA TRP A 86 -9.33 -6.53 -17.61
C TRP A 86 -9.16 -8.02 -17.31
N GLY A 87 -9.91 -8.59 -16.37
CA GLY A 87 -9.80 -9.99 -15.97
C GLY A 87 -8.46 -10.34 -15.29
N ILE A 88 -7.79 -9.36 -14.69
CA ILE A 88 -6.52 -9.55 -13.99
C ILE A 88 -6.83 -9.89 -12.52
N GLY A 89 -6.28 -11.02 -12.05
CA GLY A 89 -6.46 -11.45 -10.66
C GLY A 89 -5.79 -10.50 -9.67
N GLU A 90 -6.46 -10.29 -8.54
CA GLU A 90 -5.96 -9.53 -7.40
C GLU A 90 -6.04 -10.37 -6.12
N TYR A 91 -5.00 -10.32 -5.27
CA TYR A 91 -5.01 -10.99 -3.97
C TYR A 91 -4.44 -10.11 -2.85
N GLY A 92 -5.15 -10.09 -1.72
CA GLY A 92 -4.74 -9.37 -0.51
C GLY A 92 -4.05 -10.27 0.50
N VAL A 93 -2.78 -10.01 0.82
CA VAL A 93 -1.99 -10.72 1.83
C VAL A 93 -1.96 -9.90 3.13
N GLY A 94 -2.01 -10.55 4.29
CA GLY A 94 -1.81 -9.87 5.57
C GLY A 94 -0.41 -9.24 5.65
N ALA A 95 -0.31 -7.98 6.08
CA ALA A 95 0.94 -7.21 6.11
C ALA A 95 1.84 -7.56 7.32
N TRP A 96 1.93 -8.84 7.70
CA TRP A 96 2.72 -9.24 8.85
C TRP A 96 4.21 -9.20 8.50
N TYR A 97 4.93 -8.26 9.12
CA TYR A 97 6.39 -8.18 9.06
C TYR A 97 7.00 -8.01 7.65
N THR A 98 6.20 -7.69 6.64
CA THR A 98 6.61 -7.60 5.22
C THR A 98 7.83 -6.69 5.01
N SER A 99 7.90 -5.57 5.73
CA SER A 99 9.03 -4.64 5.65
C SER A 99 10.23 -4.98 6.55
N SER A 100 10.16 -6.06 7.32
CA SER A 100 11.16 -6.48 8.31
C SER A 100 11.56 -7.95 8.15
N THR A 101 11.22 -8.59 7.04
CA THR A 101 11.52 -10.00 6.76
C THR A 101 12.56 -10.10 5.65
N CYS A 102 13.59 -10.90 5.90
CA CYS A 102 14.51 -11.33 4.87
C CYS A 102 14.07 -12.71 4.34
N ILE A 103 13.61 -12.78 3.10
CA ILE A 103 13.09 -14.01 2.49
C ILE A 103 14.17 -15.09 2.41
N LYS A 104 15.39 -14.68 2.05
CA LYS A 104 16.52 -15.61 1.87
C LYS A 104 16.84 -16.41 3.13
N HIS A 105 16.69 -15.80 4.30
CA HIS A 105 17.09 -16.39 5.58
C HIS A 105 15.92 -16.64 6.53
N GLY A 106 14.69 -16.27 6.16
CA GLY A 106 13.51 -16.33 7.04
C GLY A 106 13.61 -15.43 8.29
N LEU A 107 14.60 -14.55 8.37
CA LEU A 107 14.82 -13.71 9.55
C LEU A 107 13.81 -12.57 9.59
N VAL A 108 13.18 -12.36 10.74
CA VAL A 108 12.30 -11.23 11.02
C VAL A 108 12.91 -10.35 12.09
N ASP A 109 13.25 -9.11 11.73
CA ASP A 109 13.86 -8.15 12.63
C ASP A 109 13.59 -6.72 12.15
N LYS A 110 12.99 -5.90 13.03
CA LYS A 110 12.66 -4.50 12.73
C LYS A 110 13.93 -3.67 12.50
N GLN A 111 15.06 -4.03 13.11
CA GLN A 111 16.32 -3.31 12.94
C GLN A 111 16.91 -3.49 11.54
N MET A 112 16.43 -4.45 10.75
CA MET A 112 16.87 -4.60 9.35
C MET A 112 16.38 -3.46 8.47
N ARG A 113 15.24 -2.83 8.78
CA ARG A 113 14.78 -1.62 8.09
C ARG A 113 15.40 -0.39 8.73
N LYS A 114 16.45 0.17 8.12
CA LYS A 114 17.12 1.38 8.61
C LYS A 114 16.38 2.64 8.18
N SER A 115 15.86 2.64 6.96
CA SER A 115 15.04 3.73 6.41
C SER A 115 14.06 3.19 5.35
N GLN A 116 13.35 4.06 4.64
CA GLN A 116 12.58 3.65 3.46
C GLN A 116 13.49 3.22 2.30
N GLU A 117 14.64 3.88 2.17
CA GLU A 117 15.60 3.62 1.11
C GLU A 117 16.54 2.45 1.43
N SER A 118 16.62 2.05 2.70
CA SER A 118 17.61 1.09 3.19
C SER A 118 17.00 -0.02 4.06
N PHE A 119 17.12 -1.25 3.55
CA PHE A 119 16.92 -2.51 4.26
C PHE A 119 18.20 -3.33 4.16
N VAL A 120 18.71 -3.78 5.31
CA VAL A 120 19.94 -4.58 5.41
C VAL A 120 19.70 -5.76 6.34
N CYS A 121 19.78 -6.97 5.80
CA CYS A 121 19.77 -8.18 6.61
C CYS A 121 21.18 -8.47 7.15
N PRO A 122 21.37 -8.72 8.46
CA PRO A 122 22.69 -8.98 9.04
C PRO A 122 23.36 -10.24 8.48
N LEU A 123 22.57 -11.19 7.95
CA LEU A 123 23.08 -12.42 7.33
C LEU A 123 23.36 -12.27 5.83
N CYS A 124 22.61 -11.40 5.13
CA CYS A 124 22.87 -11.15 3.70
C CYS A 124 24.04 -10.17 3.49
N ALA A 125 24.17 -9.20 4.41
CA ALA A 125 24.98 -7.99 4.25
C ALA A 125 24.70 -7.17 2.97
N LYS A 126 23.62 -7.50 2.22
CA LYS A 126 23.19 -6.77 1.03
C LYS A 126 22.14 -5.74 1.42
N GLU A 127 22.33 -4.52 0.90
CA GLU A 127 21.38 -3.44 1.02
C GLU A 127 20.37 -3.48 -0.15
N LYS A 128 19.10 -3.28 0.17
CA LYS A 128 18.00 -3.15 -0.78
C LYS A 128 17.07 -2.03 -0.34
N ASN A 129 16.37 -1.39 -1.27
CA ASN A 129 15.25 -0.52 -0.93
C ASN A 129 14.18 -1.30 -0.12
N ALA A 130 13.67 -0.70 0.96
CA ALA A 130 12.78 -1.38 1.89
C ALA A 130 11.42 -1.71 1.27
N ASP A 131 10.89 -0.85 0.39
CA ASP A 131 9.62 -1.09 -0.30
C ASP A 131 9.78 -2.20 -1.35
N MET A 132 10.94 -2.27 -2.02
CA MET A 132 11.27 -3.39 -2.90
C MET A 132 11.45 -4.71 -2.13
N ASN A 133 12.00 -4.69 -0.91
CA ASN A 133 12.06 -5.90 -0.08
C ASN A 133 10.64 -6.34 0.33
N ALA A 134 9.79 -5.40 0.75
CA ALA A 134 8.41 -5.71 1.12
C ALA A 134 7.61 -6.30 -0.06
N ALA A 135 7.79 -5.79 -1.28
CA ALA A 135 7.16 -6.35 -2.48
C ALA A 135 7.58 -7.80 -2.73
N ASP A 136 8.88 -8.13 -2.61
CA ASP A 136 9.34 -9.52 -2.74
C ASP A 136 8.71 -10.41 -1.66
N VAL A 137 8.63 -9.92 -0.41
CA VAL A 137 8.08 -10.70 0.71
C VAL A 137 6.61 -11.02 0.45
N LEU A 138 5.83 -10.05 -0.03
CA LEU A 138 4.44 -10.25 -0.38
C LEU A 138 4.25 -11.29 -1.49
N ALA A 139 5.08 -11.24 -2.53
CA ALA A 139 5.06 -12.23 -3.60
C ALA A 139 5.35 -13.64 -3.07
N ASN A 140 6.31 -13.77 -2.15
CA ASN A 140 6.65 -15.06 -1.54
C ASN A 140 5.55 -15.57 -0.60
N TYR A 141 4.93 -14.70 0.20
CA TYR A 141 3.81 -15.09 1.07
C TYR A 141 2.61 -15.59 0.28
N PHE A 142 2.33 -14.99 -0.87
CA PHE A 142 1.33 -15.51 -1.78
C PHE A 142 1.73 -16.88 -2.32
N GLY A 143 2.98 -17.05 -2.78
CA GLY A 143 3.48 -18.34 -3.26
C GLY A 143 3.35 -19.46 -2.24
N LEU A 144 3.67 -19.19 -0.97
CA LEU A 144 3.49 -20.15 0.12
C LEU A 144 2.01 -20.52 0.33
N LYS A 145 1.11 -19.52 0.35
CA LYS A 145 -0.33 -19.78 0.47
C LYS A 145 -0.93 -20.52 -0.72
N ALA A 146 -0.41 -20.30 -1.92
CA ALA A 146 -0.90 -20.96 -3.14
C ALA A 146 -0.51 -22.44 -3.20
N ILE A 147 0.52 -22.87 -2.46
CA ILE A 147 0.89 -24.28 -2.32
C ILE A 147 -0.08 -25.03 -1.39
N ASP A 148 -0.73 -24.31 -0.47
CA ASP A 148 -1.71 -24.87 0.48
C ASP A 148 -3.16 -24.89 -0.06
N LEU A 149 -3.39 -24.44 -1.31
CA LEU A 149 -4.70 -24.42 -1.99
C LEU A 149 -4.81 -25.55 -3.03
#